data_AF-A0A0T7A3Z0-F1
#
_entry.id   AF-A0A0T7A3Z0-F1
#
_cell.length_a   1.000
_cell.length_b   1.000
_cell.length_c   1.000
_cell.angle_alpha   90.00
_cell.angle_beta   90.00
_cell.angle_gamma   90.00
#
_symmetry.space_group_name_H-M   'P 1'
#
loop_
_entity.id
_entity.type
_entity.pdbx_description
1 polymer ?
#
loop_
_entity_poly.entity_id
_entity_poly.type
_entity_poly.pdbx_seq_one_letter_code
_entity_poly.pdbx_strand_id
1 'polypeptide(L)'
;MGQTLSRIHNLYSFEDGDHIDARMGVSIDTGYGLTQYWDTNRNAVLNTDFTKHPATLYPFPYSSMRGQYIVPETQGQQWYYNNPDAENAGILDEAGKVKSTYKSLFEATTIIIGGVTYPALKIIGNLATAADLTDKHIYYKSTHNGKSFTCSEVIHVQSSVGDAKEVLISLETEDGSGSNVLSNNNNWITMTATTLRAGASVTGGTYQWQKYVNDSWKNVTPQMGIIEVVASNKIKVYNAGVDSEDIFRVAVTIDGTTMYKTQQLTDTADVYYIYDGCSQAGDAVKAGVSVSFNPVVYDRRTNAVDTTNQWKYSFRTMNMISGAEIGSKSTNVPFVVSSSLIEKEKGITVIISATNE
;
A
#
# COMPACT_ATOMS: atom_id res chain seq x y z
N MET A 1 24.56 -20.77 6.07
CA MET A 1 23.19 -20.69 5.51
C MET A 1 23.18 -19.43 4.70
N GLY A 2 23.00 -19.54 3.39
CA GLY A 2 22.97 -18.38 2.49
C GLY A 2 21.86 -17.40 2.87
N GLN A 3 22.18 -16.12 2.88
CA GLN A 3 21.24 -15.02 2.99
C GLN A 3 20.49 -14.85 1.66
N THR A 4 19.19 -14.58 1.74
CA THR A 4 18.35 -14.23 0.59
C THR A 4 17.79 -12.84 0.82
N LEU A 5 17.91 -11.96 -0.17
CA LEU A 5 17.34 -10.61 -0.17
C LEU A 5 16.26 -10.51 -1.25
N SER A 6 15.25 -9.67 -1.06
CA SER A 6 14.27 -9.33 -2.10
C SER A 6 14.11 -7.83 -2.31
N ARG A 7 13.77 -7.48 -3.55
CA ARG A 7 13.40 -6.12 -3.99
C ARG A 7 12.24 -6.21 -4.96
N ILE A 8 11.21 -5.40 -4.74
CA ILE A 8 10.03 -5.34 -5.58
C ILE A 8 10.08 -4.02 -6.36
N HIS A 9 9.91 -4.11 -7.68
CA HIS A 9 9.88 -2.96 -8.58
C HIS A 9 8.67 -3.10 -9.50
N ASN A 10 7.81 -2.08 -9.62
CA ASN A 10 6.66 -2.17 -10.52
C ASN A 10 7.00 -1.48 -11.84
N LEU A 11 6.49 -1.97 -12.96
CA LEU A 11 6.68 -1.38 -14.28
C LEU A 11 5.31 -1.13 -14.92
N TYR A 12 5.03 0.11 -15.29
CA TYR A 12 3.85 0.51 -16.07
C TYR A 12 4.24 1.49 -17.17
N SER A 13 3.68 1.35 -18.38
CA SER A 13 4.10 2.23 -19.48
C SER A 13 3.46 3.63 -19.44
N PHE A 14 4.19 4.71 -19.77
CA PHE A 14 3.71 6.10 -19.83
C PHE A 14 4.34 6.89 -21.00
N GLU A 15 3.95 8.14 -21.23
CA GLU A 15 4.57 9.05 -22.24
C GLU A 15 5.46 10.12 -21.55
N ASP A 16 6.52 10.59 -22.23
CA ASP A 16 7.68 11.39 -21.74
C ASP A 16 7.47 12.38 -20.55
N GLY A 17 8.36 12.36 -19.53
CA GLY A 17 8.47 13.34 -18.41
C GLY A 17 8.35 12.75 -16.97
N ASP A 18 8.78 13.45 -15.90
CA ASP A 18 8.50 13.03 -14.50
C ASP A 18 7.00 12.73 -14.31
N HIS A 19 6.67 11.47 -14.04
CA HIS A 19 5.31 11.01 -13.86
C HIS A 19 5.05 10.95 -12.36
N ILE A 20 4.06 11.71 -11.92
CA ILE A 20 3.61 11.66 -10.55
C ILE A 20 2.52 10.61 -10.45
N ASP A 21 2.86 9.45 -9.89
CA ASP A 21 1.88 8.41 -9.57
C ASP A 21 1.08 8.87 -8.36
N ALA A 22 -0.16 9.28 -8.62
CA ALA A 22 -1.02 9.90 -7.65
C ALA A 22 -1.71 8.84 -6.78
N ARG A 23 -1.19 8.65 -5.57
CA ARG A 23 -1.72 7.69 -4.59
C ARG A 23 -2.33 8.40 -3.40
N MET A 24 -3.33 7.78 -2.78
CA MET A 24 -3.85 8.18 -1.48
C MET A 24 -3.37 7.21 -0.41
N GLY A 25 -2.85 7.74 0.68
CA GLY A 25 -2.62 7.00 1.91
C GLY A 25 -3.84 7.10 2.84
N VAL A 26 -4.02 6.06 3.65
CA VAL A 26 -5.16 5.92 4.57
C VAL A 26 -4.62 5.57 5.96
N SER A 27 -5.14 6.23 6.99
CA SER A 27 -4.93 5.89 8.40
C SER A 27 -6.29 5.85 9.11
N ILE A 28 -6.61 4.74 9.76
CA ILE A 28 -7.88 4.51 10.46
C ILE A 28 -7.65 3.56 11.63
N ASP A 29 -8.53 3.61 12.63
CA ASP A 29 -8.51 2.70 13.78
C ASP A 29 -8.40 1.22 13.37
N THR A 30 -7.63 0.46 14.13
CA THR A 30 -7.46 -0.97 13.96
C THR A 30 -8.82 -1.71 13.91
N GLY A 31 -8.99 -2.56 12.90
CA GLY A 31 -10.21 -3.34 12.68
C GLY A 31 -11.30 -2.64 11.86
N TYR A 32 -11.08 -1.40 11.43
CA TYR A 32 -12.01 -0.64 10.59
C TYR A 32 -11.42 -0.39 9.21
N GLY A 33 -12.31 -0.20 8.22
CA GLY A 33 -11.97 0.08 6.83
C GLY A 33 -12.79 1.24 6.28
N LEU A 34 -12.55 1.60 5.02
CA LEU A 34 -13.20 2.75 4.39
C LEU A 34 -14.61 2.45 3.87
N THR A 35 -14.99 1.18 3.67
CA THR A 35 -16.33 0.83 3.19
C THR A 35 -17.39 1.20 4.23
N GLN A 36 -18.39 1.99 3.87
CA GLN A 36 -19.55 2.28 4.71
C GLN A 36 -20.68 1.30 4.42
N TYR A 37 -21.02 0.49 5.43
CA TYR A 37 -22.11 -0.48 5.32
C TYR A 37 -23.42 0.12 5.80
N TRP A 38 -24.37 0.32 4.90
CA TRP A 38 -25.67 0.92 5.19
C TRP A 38 -26.74 -0.12 5.53
N ASP A 39 -27.30 -0.04 6.74
CA ASP A 39 -28.45 -0.86 7.16
C ASP A 39 -29.75 -0.16 6.83
N THR A 40 -30.49 -0.74 5.89
CA THR A 40 -31.78 -0.21 5.41
C THR A 40 -32.88 -0.28 6.46
N ASN A 41 -32.82 -1.22 7.41
CA ASN A 41 -33.82 -1.34 8.48
C ASN A 41 -33.58 -0.30 9.58
N ARG A 42 -32.31 -0.05 9.92
CA ARG A 42 -31.92 0.95 10.93
C ARG A 42 -31.77 2.35 10.36
N ASN A 43 -31.74 2.48 9.04
CA ASN A 43 -31.53 3.72 8.32
C ASN A 43 -30.24 4.44 8.76
N ALA A 44 -29.15 3.67 8.90
CA ALA A 44 -27.88 4.14 9.43
C ALA A 44 -26.68 3.30 8.93
N VAL A 45 -25.47 3.88 8.99
CA VAL A 45 -24.21 3.13 8.78
C VAL A 45 -23.93 2.24 9.99
N LEU A 46 -23.53 0.99 9.74
CA LEU A 46 -23.13 0.02 10.75
C LEU A 46 -21.62 -0.13 10.85
N ASN A 47 -21.10 -0.04 12.07
CA ASN A 47 -19.74 -0.37 12.52
C ASN A 47 -18.58 0.43 11.87
N THR A 48 -18.71 0.83 10.61
CA THR A 48 -17.79 1.67 9.82
C THR A 48 -18.19 3.15 9.91
N ASP A 49 -18.70 3.52 11.10
CA ASP A 49 -19.23 4.84 11.41
C ASP A 49 -18.07 5.81 11.65
N PHE A 50 -17.83 6.71 10.70
CA PHE A 50 -16.72 7.67 10.77
C PHE A 50 -16.88 8.71 11.89
N THR A 51 -18.06 8.82 12.50
CA THR A 51 -18.23 9.64 13.73
C THR A 51 -17.58 8.99 14.95
N LYS A 52 -17.33 7.67 14.91
CA LYS A 52 -16.71 6.89 15.99
C LYS A 52 -15.29 6.45 15.65
N HIS A 53 -15.05 6.12 14.38
CA HIS A 53 -13.76 5.67 13.86
C HIS A 53 -13.35 6.53 12.67
N PRO A 54 -12.92 7.79 12.89
CA PRO A 54 -12.57 8.69 11.81
C PRO A 54 -11.43 8.13 10.94
N ALA A 55 -11.57 8.25 9.63
CA ALA A 55 -10.51 7.90 8.69
C ALA A 55 -9.73 9.14 8.27
N THR A 56 -8.40 9.06 8.21
CA THR A 56 -7.53 10.15 7.73
C THR A 56 -6.96 9.76 6.38
N LEU A 57 -7.29 10.54 5.35
CA LEU A 57 -6.76 10.43 4.01
C LEU A 57 -5.62 11.43 3.82
N TYR A 58 -4.56 11.05 3.13
CA TYR A 58 -3.46 11.95 2.79
C TYR A 58 -2.90 11.64 1.40
N PRO A 59 -2.54 12.64 0.59
CA PRO A 59 -1.90 12.42 -0.68
C PRO A 59 -0.51 11.85 -0.42
N PHE A 60 -0.21 10.73 -1.08
CA PHE A 60 1.10 10.08 -1.01
C PHE A 60 1.68 9.84 -2.42
N PRO A 61 1.80 10.91 -3.23
CA PRO A 61 2.25 10.78 -4.61
C PRO A 61 3.71 10.35 -4.71
N TYR A 62 4.01 9.51 -5.69
CA TYR A 62 5.37 9.05 -5.98
C TYR A 62 5.90 9.72 -7.24
N SER A 63 7.08 10.34 -7.16
CA SER A 63 7.77 10.90 -8.32
C SER A 63 8.66 9.84 -8.96
N SER A 64 8.38 9.49 -10.21
CA SER A 64 9.20 8.53 -10.95
C SER A 64 10.63 9.05 -11.17
N MET A 65 10.80 10.35 -11.42
CA MET A 65 12.12 10.96 -11.64
C MET A 65 12.98 10.98 -10.37
N ARG A 66 12.37 11.15 -9.19
CA ARG A 66 13.10 11.23 -7.92
C ARG A 66 13.24 9.89 -7.20
N GLY A 67 12.49 8.88 -7.63
CA GLY A 67 12.50 7.57 -7.00
C GLY A 67 11.97 7.55 -5.56
N GLN A 68 11.13 8.53 -5.19
CA GLN A 68 10.64 8.69 -3.82
C GLN A 68 9.23 9.29 -3.77
N TYR A 69 8.56 9.09 -2.64
CA TYR A 69 7.34 9.83 -2.31
C TYR A 69 7.66 11.32 -2.11
N ILE A 70 6.76 12.17 -2.59
CA ILE A 70 6.94 13.61 -2.60
C ILE A 70 5.82 14.30 -1.82
N VAL A 71 6.16 15.39 -1.15
CA VAL A 71 5.17 16.24 -0.51
C VAL A 71 4.56 17.16 -1.57
N PRO A 72 3.22 17.21 -1.69
CA PRO A 72 2.55 18.18 -2.56
C PRO A 72 2.90 19.63 -2.20
N GLU A 73 2.86 20.51 -3.18
CA GLU A 73 2.96 21.94 -2.93
C GLU A 73 1.72 22.44 -2.17
N THR A 74 1.93 23.34 -1.21
CA THR A 74 0.82 23.89 -0.41
C THR A 74 -0.03 24.87 -1.21
N GLN A 75 0.59 25.57 -2.16
CA GLN A 75 -0.11 26.52 -3.01
C GLN A 75 -0.99 25.78 -4.03
N GLY A 76 -2.27 26.15 -4.08
CA GLY A 76 -3.23 25.56 -5.02
C GLY A 76 -3.75 24.18 -4.62
N GLN A 77 -3.42 23.68 -3.42
CA GLN A 77 -3.98 22.42 -2.95
C GLN A 77 -5.50 22.52 -2.72
N GLN A 78 -6.23 21.49 -3.08
CA GLN A 78 -7.67 21.42 -2.86
C GLN A 78 -8.13 19.97 -2.70
N TRP A 79 -9.09 19.76 -1.80
CA TRP A 79 -9.81 18.49 -1.68
C TRP A 79 -11.17 18.61 -2.35
N TYR A 80 -11.68 17.54 -2.93
CA TYR A 80 -12.99 17.54 -3.58
C TYR A 80 -13.82 16.34 -3.16
N TYR A 81 -15.13 16.54 -3.08
CA TYR A 81 -16.11 15.49 -2.80
C TYR A 81 -16.91 15.16 -4.07
N ASN A 82 -16.85 13.90 -4.51
CA ASN A 82 -17.48 13.28 -5.68
C ASN A 82 -17.10 13.84 -7.06
N ASN A 83 -16.77 15.12 -7.20
CA ASN A 83 -16.43 15.71 -8.49
C ASN A 83 -15.25 16.67 -8.34
N PRO A 84 -14.06 16.35 -8.88
CA PRO A 84 -12.89 17.19 -8.75
C PRO A 84 -12.85 18.36 -9.74
N ASP A 85 -13.79 18.42 -10.69
CA ASP A 85 -13.85 19.43 -11.75
C ASP A 85 -14.97 20.46 -11.52
N ALA A 86 -15.83 20.22 -10.52
CA ALA A 86 -16.87 21.17 -10.13
C ALA A 86 -16.35 22.12 -9.04
N GLU A 87 -16.41 23.42 -9.31
CA GLU A 87 -15.92 24.47 -8.40
C GLU A 87 -16.62 24.46 -7.03
N ASN A 88 -17.91 24.10 -7.01
CA ASN A 88 -18.70 23.97 -5.79
C ASN A 88 -18.41 22.68 -4.99
N ALA A 89 -17.70 21.71 -5.55
CA ALA A 89 -17.36 20.45 -4.90
C ALA A 89 -16.04 20.51 -4.11
N GLY A 90 -15.29 21.62 -4.22
CA GLY A 90 -14.09 21.86 -3.43
C GLY A 90 -14.40 21.98 -1.94
N ILE A 91 -13.70 21.23 -1.10
CA ILE A 91 -13.94 21.09 0.34
C ILE A 91 -13.31 22.24 1.13
N LEU A 92 -12.16 22.76 0.69
CA LEU A 92 -11.45 23.85 1.35
C LEU A 92 -11.82 25.22 0.79
N ASP A 93 -11.90 26.22 1.65
CA ASP A 93 -11.96 27.64 1.30
C ASP A 93 -10.57 28.20 0.91
N GLU A 94 -10.53 29.47 0.52
CA GLU A 94 -9.29 30.16 0.12
C GLU A 94 -8.25 30.25 1.24
N ALA A 95 -8.67 30.12 2.50
CA ALA A 95 -7.79 30.09 3.67
C ALA A 95 -7.34 28.66 4.04
N GLY A 96 -7.71 27.65 3.24
CA GLY A 96 -7.37 26.25 3.47
C GLY A 96 -8.21 25.58 4.56
N LYS A 97 -9.33 26.17 4.99
CA LYS A 97 -10.24 25.60 5.99
C LYS A 97 -11.41 24.89 5.34
N VAL A 98 -11.99 23.89 6.00
CA VAL A 98 -13.18 23.18 5.49
C VAL A 98 -14.37 24.14 5.41
N LYS A 99 -14.97 24.24 4.21
CA LYS A 99 -16.18 25.05 3.95
C LYS A 99 -17.35 24.59 4.81
N SER A 100 -18.23 25.51 5.19
CA SER A 100 -19.38 25.24 6.07
C SER A 100 -20.26 24.06 5.63
N THR A 101 -20.47 23.88 4.32
CA THR A 101 -21.23 22.76 3.74
C THR A 101 -20.66 21.38 4.10
N TYR A 102 -19.36 21.32 4.39
CA TYR A 102 -18.62 20.07 4.62
C TYR A 102 -18.14 19.89 6.06
N LYS A 103 -18.35 20.87 6.95
CA LYS A 103 -17.81 20.84 8.32
C LYS A 103 -18.31 19.68 9.18
N SER A 104 -19.48 19.11 8.87
CA SER A 104 -19.98 17.93 9.57
C SER A 104 -19.40 16.62 9.05
N LEU A 105 -18.71 16.64 7.90
CA LEU A 105 -18.18 15.46 7.23
C LEU A 105 -16.66 15.39 7.31
N PHE A 106 -15.98 16.54 7.23
CA PHE A 106 -14.53 16.59 7.09
C PHE A 106 -13.86 17.60 8.02
N GLU A 107 -12.62 17.30 8.37
CA GLU A 107 -11.67 18.16 9.08
C GLU A 107 -10.34 18.18 8.32
N ALA A 108 -9.84 19.36 7.97
CA ALA A 108 -8.52 19.50 7.37
C ALA A 108 -7.44 19.40 8.45
N THR A 109 -6.42 18.58 8.22
CA THR A 109 -5.37 18.29 9.20
C THR A 109 -4.04 17.96 8.49
N THR A 110 -3.09 17.40 9.23
CA THR A 110 -1.82 16.88 8.71
C THR A 110 -1.51 15.53 9.34
N ILE A 111 -0.71 14.71 8.66
CA ILE A 111 -0.18 13.46 9.19
C ILE A 111 1.34 13.40 9.00
N ILE A 112 2.04 12.74 9.91
CA ILE A 112 3.50 12.55 9.83
C ILE A 112 3.78 11.11 9.43
N ILE A 113 4.43 10.94 8.27
CA ILE A 113 4.83 9.63 7.75
C ILE A 113 6.34 9.66 7.51
N GLY A 114 7.08 8.77 8.16
CA GLY A 114 8.54 8.72 8.03
C GLY A 114 9.24 10.04 8.41
N GLY A 115 8.70 10.78 9.39
CA GLY A 115 9.22 12.09 9.80
C GLY A 115 8.86 13.26 8.87
N VAL A 116 8.12 13.01 7.78
CA VAL A 116 7.68 14.02 6.82
C VAL A 116 6.20 14.34 7.05
N THR A 117 5.85 15.62 7.06
CA THR A 117 4.45 16.08 7.24
C THR A 117 3.73 16.17 5.91
N TYR A 118 2.59 15.50 5.79
CA TYR A 118 1.70 15.55 4.63
C TYR A 118 0.39 16.28 4.99
N PRO A 119 -0.21 17.03 4.06
CA PRO A 119 -1.58 17.52 4.24
C PRO A 119 -2.53 16.32 4.34
N ALA A 120 -3.61 16.45 5.09
CA ALA A 120 -4.55 15.35 5.27
C ALA A 120 -5.99 15.85 5.40
N LEU A 121 -6.93 14.97 5.07
CA LEU A 121 -8.36 15.17 5.27
C LEU A 121 -8.88 14.05 6.16
N LYS A 122 -9.36 14.42 7.35
CA LYS A 122 -10.00 13.51 8.27
C LYS A 122 -11.50 13.48 7.99
N ILE A 123 -12.05 12.30 7.75
CA ILE A 123 -13.48 12.03 7.60
C ILE A 123 -14.04 11.80 9.00
N ILE A 124 -14.91 12.71 9.43
CA ILE A 124 -15.47 12.77 10.79
C ILE A 124 -16.99 12.55 10.83
N GLY A 125 -17.61 12.40 9.65
CA GLY A 125 -19.03 12.14 9.49
C GLY A 125 -19.31 11.07 8.45
N ASN A 126 -20.46 10.41 8.57
CA ASN A 126 -20.87 9.39 7.60
C ASN A 126 -21.23 10.04 6.26
N LEU A 127 -20.67 9.48 5.19
CA LEU A 127 -20.85 9.94 3.82
C LEU A 127 -22.05 9.25 3.14
N ALA A 128 -22.38 8.03 3.56
CA ALA A 128 -23.61 7.35 3.20
C ALA A 128 -24.81 7.93 3.95
N THR A 129 -25.90 8.18 3.23
CA THR A 129 -27.17 8.66 3.81
C THR A 129 -28.34 7.91 3.21
N ALA A 130 -29.51 7.98 3.87
CA ALA A 130 -30.74 7.37 3.35
C ALA A 130 -31.11 7.86 1.93
N ALA A 131 -30.73 9.09 1.58
CA ALA A 131 -30.98 9.69 0.28
C ALA A 131 -29.90 9.38 -0.76
N ASP A 132 -28.72 8.92 -0.34
CA ASP A 132 -27.58 8.71 -1.22
C ASP A 132 -26.68 7.57 -0.73
N LEU A 133 -26.90 6.40 -1.33
CA LEU A 133 -26.17 5.15 -1.09
C LEU A 133 -25.15 4.81 -2.17
N THR A 134 -24.74 5.80 -2.97
CA THR A 134 -23.70 5.61 -3.99
C THR A 134 -22.30 5.62 -3.37
N ASP A 135 -21.33 5.00 -4.03
CA ASP A 135 -19.91 5.16 -3.67
C ASP A 135 -19.52 6.63 -3.69
N LYS A 136 -18.65 7.01 -2.75
CA LYS A 136 -18.19 8.38 -2.62
C LYS A 136 -16.73 8.47 -3.03
N HIS A 137 -16.40 9.54 -3.74
CA HIS A 137 -15.04 9.76 -4.21
C HIS A 137 -14.44 10.97 -3.53
N ILE A 138 -13.28 10.79 -2.90
CA ILE A 138 -12.50 11.88 -2.34
C ILE A 138 -11.30 12.10 -3.24
N TYR A 139 -11.13 13.33 -3.71
CA TYR A 139 -9.99 13.71 -4.53
C TYR A 139 -9.13 14.73 -3.81
N TYR A 140 -7.84 14.68 -4.05
CA TYR A 140 -6.90 15.73 -3.69
C TYR A 140 -6.18 16.17 -4.96
N LYS A 141 -6.24 17.47 -5.28
CA LYS A 141 -5.47 18.08 -6.36
C LYS A 141 -4.38 18.97 -5.78
N SER A 142 -3.19 18.87 -6.33
CA SER A 142 -2.09 19.79 -6.08
C SER A 142 -1.07 19.68 -7.21
N THR A 143 0.09 20.31 -7.02
CA THR A 143 1.22 20.27 -7.93
C THR A 143 2.51 19.86 -7.21
N HIS A 144 3.50 19.43 -7.99
CA HIS A 144 4.88 19.31 -7.55
C HIS A 144 5.79 19.67 -8.72
N ASN A 145 6.70 20.63 -8.52
CA ASN A 145 7.55 21.18 -9.56
C ASN A 145 6.75 21.59 -10.81
N GLY A 146 5.60 22.24 -10.61
CA GLY A 146 4.72 22.69 -11.69
C GLY A 146 3.92 21.59 -12.40
N LYS A 147 3.98 20.33 -11.93
CA LYS A 147 3.17 19.23 -12.47
C LYS A 147 1.95 18.99 -11.61
N SER A 148 0.77 19.17 -12.19
CA SER A 148 -0.49 18.86 -11.53
C SER A 148 -0.72 17.36 -11.43
N PHE A 149 -1.26 16.91 -10.30
CA PHE A 149 -1.71 15.54 -10.12
C PHE A 149 -3.00 15.53 -9.29
N THR A 150 -3.74 14.42 -9.39
CA THR A 150 -4.98 14.20 -8.64
C THR A 150 -4.91 12.85 -7.95
N CYS A 151 -4.77 12.82 -6.63
CA CYS A 151 -4.94 11.60 -5.86
C CYS A 151 -6.44 11.35 -5.68
N SER A 152 -6.86 10.09 -5.68
CA SER A 152 -8.26 9.72 -5.46
C SER A 152 -8.37 8.54 -4.51
N GLU A 153 -9.38 8.56 -3.65
CA GLU A 153 -9.78 7.44 -2.81
C GLU A 153 -11.28 7.21 -2.96
N VAL A 154 -11.69 5.94 -3.04
CA VAL A 154 -13.11 5.57 -3.12
C VAL A 154 -13.56 5.05 -1.77
N ILE A 155 -14.60 5.68 -1.22
CA ILE A 155 -15.31 5.21 -0.04
C ILE A 155 -16.52 4.44 -0.55
N HIS A 156 -16.40 3.11 -0.58
CA HIS A 156 -17.49 2.26 -1.03
C HIS A 156 -18.69 2.36 -0.09
N VAL A 157 -19.89 2.46 -0.64
CA VAL A 157 -21.13 2.39 0.12
C VAL A 157 -21.85 1.11 -0.29
N GLN A 158 -21.97 0.20 0.67
CA GLN A 158 -22.60 -1.09 0.43
C GLN A 158 -23.84 -1.21 1.30
N SER A 159 -24.97 -1.54 0.69
CA SER A 159 -26.13 -1.96 1.48
C SER A 159 -25.78 -3.23 2.25
N SER A 160 -26.05 -3.27 3.55
CA SER A 160 -25.78 -4.40 4.43
C SER A 160 -26.80 -5.55 4.21
N VAL A 161 -27.11 -5.87 2.95
CA VAL A 161 -28.05 -6.94 2.59
C VAL A 161 -27.23 -8.19 2.25
N GLY A 162 -27.29 -9.19 3.11
CA GLY A 162 -26.66 -10.51 2.87
C GLY A 162 -25.31 -10.71 3.58
N ASP A 163 -24.44 -11.51 2.94
CA ASP A 163 -23.23 -12.12 3.51
C ASP A 163 -21.93 -11.54 2.91
N ALA A 164 -21.91 -10.24 2.58
CA ALA A 164 -20.71 -9.58 2.04
C ALA A 164 -19.54 -9.71 3.03
N LYS A 165 -18.46 -10.38 2.62
CA LYS A 165 -17.31 -10.69 3.48
C LYS A 165 -16.06 -9.96 2.99
N GLU A 166 -15.31 -9.41 3.93
CA GLU A 166 -14.01 -8.77 3.68
C GLU A 166 -13.00 -9.20 4.75
N VAL A 167 -11.72 -9.17 4.41
CA VAL A 167 -10.62 -9.26 5.38
C VAL A 167 -9.79 -7.99 5.31
N LEU A 168 -9.62 -7.35 6.46
CA LEU A 168 -8.72 -6.22 6.64
C LEU A 168 -7.41 -6.70 7.28
N ILE A 169 -6.30 -6.04 6.96
CA ILE A 169 -5.05 -6.11 7.72
C ILE A 169 -4.80 -4.72 8.29
N SER A 170 -4.77 -4.62 9.61
CA SER A 170 -4.37 -3.42 10.32
C SER A 170 -2.92 -3.55 10.79
N LEU A 171 -2.18 -2.45 10.71
CA LEU A 171 -0.78 -2.36 11.12
C LEU A 171 -0.67 -1.56 12.41
N GLU A 172 0.15 -2.07 13.32
CA GLU A 172 0.53 -1.39 14.55
C GLU A 172 2.05 -1.50 14.68
N THR A 173 2.72 -0.36 14.81
CA THR A 173 4.16 -0.25 15.03
C THR A 173 4.44 0.11 16.48
N GLU A 174 5.69 -0.05 16.91
CA GLU A 174 6.11 0.35 18.26
C GLU A 174 5.85 1.83 18.58
N ASP A 175 5.96 2.71 17.57
CA ASP A 175 5.66 4.13 17.68
C ASP A 175 4.17 4.48 17.50
N GLY A 176 3.31 3.48 17.22
CA GLY A 176 1.89 3.65 16.99
C GLY A 176 1.51 4.28 15.63
N SER A 177 2.47 4.50 14.72
CA SER A 177 2.23 5.12 13.41
C SER A 177 1.40 4.25 12.45
N GLY A 178 1.37 2.94 12.64
CA GLY A 178 0.74 2.00 11.70
C GLY A 178 1.48 1.90 10.36
N SER A 179 2.76 2.29 10.34
CA SER A 179 3.61 2.18 9.17
C SER A 179 3.85 0.72 8.77
N ASN A 180 4.06 0.47 7.47
CA ASN A 180 4.51 -0.81 6.94
C ASN A 180 6.05 -0.92 6.82
N VAL A 181 6.79 0.07 7.36
CA VAL A 181 8.25 0.13 7.32
C VAL A 181 8.85 -0.16 8.70
N LEU A 182 9.65 -1.23 8.77
CA LEU A 182 10.59 -1.53 9.83
C LEU A 182 11.81 -0.65 9.63
N SER A 183 12.00 0.30 10.54
CA SER A 183 13.15 1.19 10.59
C SER A 183 13.84 1.01 11.93
N ASN A 184 14.99 1.64 12.13
CA ASN A 184 15.66 1.65 13.43
C ASN A 184 14.80 2.23 14.59
N ASN A 185 13.73 2.96 14.27
CA ASN A 185 12.75 3.45 15.25
C ASN A 185 11.52 2.52 15.41
N ASN A 186 11.38 1.50 14.54
CA ASN A 186 10.29 0.53 14.55
C ASN A 186 10.87 -0.89 14.58
N ASN A 187 11.08 -1.45 15.77
CA ASN A 187 11.67 -2.78 15.93
C ASN A 187 10.73 -3.92 15.51
N TRP A 188 9.42 -3.65 15.46
CA TRP A 188 8.40 -4.61 15.08
C TRP A 188 7.18 -3.93 14.46
N ILE A 189 6.50 -4.69 13.61
CA ILE A 189 5.17 -4.40 13.09
C ILE A 189 4.26 -5.55 13.47
N THR A 190 3.14 -5.22 14.08
CA THR A 190 2.06 -6.15 14.34
C THR A 190 1.03 -6.03 13.22
N MET A 191 0.73 -7.15 12.56
CA MET A 191 -0.35 -7.27 11.58
C MET A 191 -1.53 -8.01 12.21
N THR A 192 -2.69 -7.35 12.24
CA THR A 192 -3.94 -7.93 12.77
C THR A 192 -4.94 -8.08 11.65
N ALA A 193 -5.40 -9.31 11.42
CA ALA A 193 -6.45 -9.62 10.47
C ALA A 193 -7.82 -9.51 11.16
N THR A 194 -8.73 -8.77 10.53
CA THR A 194 -10.12 -8.63 10.98
C THR A 194 -11.04 -9.04 9.85
N THR A 195 -11.88 -10.04 10.11
CA THR A 195 -12.93 -10.45 9.16
C THR A 195 -14.16 -9.60 9.39
N LEU A 196 -14.67 -9.00 8.32
CA LEU A 196 -15.93 -8.28 8.33
C LEU A 196 -17.01 -9.08 7.61
N ARG A 197 -18.22 -9.07 8.16
CA ARG A 197 -19.44 -9.48 7.47
C ARG A 197 -20.39 -8.30 7.48
N ALA A 198 -20.69 -7.76 6.31
CA ALA A 198 -21.47 -6.54 6.15
C ALA A 198 -20.98 -5.42 7.07
N GLY A 199 -19.66 -5.25 7.18
CA GLY A 199 -19.01 -4.24 8.01
C GLY A 199 -18.88 -4.56 9.49
N ALA A 200 -19.53 -5.61 9.98
CA ALA A 200 -19.37 -6.06 11.36
C ALA A 200 -18.18 -7.01 11.50
N SER A 201 -17.31 -6.77 12.47
CA SER A 201 -16.30 -7.76 12.84
C SER A 201 -16.98 -9.06 13.25
N VAL A 202 -16.57 -10.16 12.64
CA VAL A 202 -17.09 -11.49 12.95
C VAL A 202 -15.98 -12.38 13.51
N THR A 203 -16.35 -13.17 14.52
CA THR A 203 -15.49 -14.18 15.13
C THR A 203 -15.68 -15.53 14.44
N GLY A 204 -14.70 -16.43 14.59
CA GLY A 204 -14.82 -17.83 14.13
C GLY A 204 -14.25 -18.12 12.74
N GLY A 205 -13.58 -17.16 12.11
CA GLY A 205 -12.74 -17.45 10.94
C GLY A 205 -11.51 -18.28 11.30
N THR A 206 -11.08 -19.15 10.39
CA THR A 206 -9.77 -19.81 10.47
C THR A 206 -8.75 -18.98 9.71
N TYR A 207 -7.69 -18.55 10.39
CA TYR A 207 -6.68 -17.65 9.84
C TYR A 207 -5.36 -18.40 9.63
N GLN A 208 -4.77 -18.25 8.45
CA GLN A 208 -3.46 -18.78 8.13
C GLN A 208 -2.61 -17.66 7.52
N TRP A 209 -1.61 -17.21 8.27
CA TRP A 209 -0.61 -16.27 7.77
C TRP A 209 0.40 -16.99 6.88
N GLN A 210 0.79 -16.31 5.80
CA GLN A 210 1.73 -16.81 4.81
C GLN A 210 2.70 -15.70 4.39
N LYS A 211 3.97 -16.06 4.22
CA LYS A 211 5.02 -15.22 3.63
C LYS A 211 5.30 -15.74 2.22
N TYR A 212 5.48 -14.85 1.24
CA TYR A 212 5.87 -15.26 -0.09
C TYR A 212 7.39 -15.46 -0.14
N VAL A 213 7.84 -16.72 -0.27
CA VAL A 213 9.27 -17.08 -0.22
C VAL A 213 9.54 -18.16 -1.26
N ASN A 214 10.59 -18.00 -2.07
CA ASN A 214 10.99 -18.96 -3.11
C ASN A 214 9.82 -19.39 -4.00
N ASP A 215 9.22 -18.43 -4.72
CA ASP A 215 8.14 -18.66 -5.70
C ASP A 215 6.82 -19.21 -5.12
N SER A 216 6.67 -19.25 -3.79
CA SER A 216 5.51 -19.88 -3.18
C SER A 216 5.06 -19.18 -1.91
N TRP A 217 3.75 -19.19 -1.70
CA TRP A 217 3.18 -18.83 -0.41
C TRP A 217 3.45 -19.94 0.58
N LYS A 218 4.28 -19.64 1.58
CA LYS A 218 4.60 -20.56 2.66
C LYS A 218 3.91 -20.13 3.94
N ASN A 219 3.37 -21.09 4.66
CA ASN A 219 2.81 -20.81 5.98
C ASN A 219 3.89 -20.21 6.88
N VAL A 220 3.52 -19.15 7.61
CA VAL A 220 4.40 -18.57 8.63
C VAL A 220 4.67 -19.63 9.69
N THR A 221 5.96 -19.90 9.90
CA THR A 221 6.44 -20.72 11.01
C THR A 221 6.85 -19.79 12.15
N PRO A 222 6.23 -19.89 13.34
CA PRO A 222 6.56 -19.02 14.45
C PRO A 222 8.02 -19.20 14.88
N GLN A 223 8.73 -18.09 15.04
CA GLN A 223 10.08 -18.04 15.59
C GLN A 223 10.25 -16.74 16.39
N MET A 224 10.62 -16.89 17.66
CA MET A 224 10.80 -15.78 18.60
C MET A 224 11.81 -14.76 18.05
N GLY A 225 11.44 -13.47 18.11
CA GLY A 225 12.26 -12.37 17.58
C GLY A 225 12.39 -12.32 16.05
N ILE A 226 11.65 -13.15 15.30
CA ILE A 226 11.59 -13.12 13.83
C ILE A 226 10.16 -12.87 13.37
N ILE A 227 9.28 -13.87 13.53
CA ILE A 227 7.85 -13.74 13.32
C ILE A 227 7.15 -14.51 14.43
N GLU A 228 6.40 -13.80 15.27
CA GLU A 228 5.66 -14.37 16.38
C GLU A 228 4.18 -14.42 16.05
N VAL A 229 3.55 -15.59 16.23
CA VAL A 229 2.10 -15.72 16.15
C VAL A 229 1.52 -15.37 17.51
N VAL A 230 0.99 -14.16 17.64
CA VAL A 230 0.37 -13.63 18.86
C VAL A 230 -1.02 -14.23 19.06
N ALA A 231 -1.77 -14.38 17.96
CA ALA A 231 -3.04 -15.09 17.88
C ALA A 231 -3.21 -15.62 16.45
N SER A 232 -4.18 -16.49 16.19
CA SER A 232 -4.40 -17.02 14.83
C SER A 232 -4.57 -15.91 13.78
N ASN A 233 -5.26 -14.83 14.15
CA ASN A 233 -5.49 -13.65 13.31
C ASN A 233 -4.43 -12.55 13.49
N LYS A 234 -3.36 -12.76 14.27
CA LYS A 234 -2.42 -11.68 14.64
C LYS A 234 -0.97 -12.19 14.66
N ILE A 235 -0.13 -11.59 13.82
CA ILE A 235 1.32 -11.84 13.85
C ILE A 235 2.10 -10.58 14.18
N LYS A 236 3.23 -10.74 14.86
CA LYS A 236 4.23 -9.70 15.07
C LYS A 236 5.47 -10.06 14.26
N VAL A 237 5.90 -9.15 13.40
CA VAL A 237 7.05 -9.30 12.51
C VAL A 237 8.13 -8.33 12.94
N TYR A 238 9.32 -8.85 13.23
CA TYR A 238 10.50 -8.06 13.57
C TYR A 238 11.33 -7.81 12.31
N ASN A 239 12.31 -6.91 12.37
CA ASN A 239 13.31 -6.68 11.32
C ASN A 239 13.87 -8.00 10.75
N ALA A 240 14.31 -8.91 11.63
CA ALA A 240 14.85 -10.22 11.23
C ALA A 240 13.87 -11.13 10.46
N GLY A 241 12.58 -10.80 10.42
CA GLY A 241 11.56 -11.51 9.64
C GLY A 241 11.34 -10.98 8.23
N VAL A 242 11.95 -9.85 7.87
CA VAL A 242 11.80 -9.16 6.58
C VAL A 242 13.16 -8.98 5.92
N ASP A 243 13.34 -9.59 4.76
CA ASP A 243 14.60 -9.54 4.00
C ASP A 243 14.53 -8.39 2.97
N SER A 244 14.81 -7.18 3.44
CA SER A 244 14.64 -5.88 2.76
C SER A 244 13.19 -5.56 2.40
N GLU A 245 12.56 -6.35 1.54
CA GLU A 245 11.15 -6.20 1.17
C GLU A 245 10.48 -7.56 1.04
N ASP A 246 9.38 -7.75 1.76
CA ASP A 246 8.62 -9.00 1.74
C ASP A 246 7.13 -8.79 1.62
N ILE A 247 6.45 -9.74 0.98
CA ILE A 247 5.00 -9.77 0.87
C ILE A 247 4.44 -10.86 1.79
N PHE A 248 3.53 -10.45 2.65
CA PHE A 248 2.72 -11.31 3.50
C PHE A 248 1.29 -11.38 2.97
N ARG A 249 0.59 -12.44 3.34
CA ARG A 249 -0.87 -12.49 3.25
C ARG A 249 -1.48 -13.26 4.40
N VAL A 250 -2.75 -13.01 4.65
CA VAL A 250 -3.57 -13.87 5.48
C VAL A 250 -4.61 -14.56 4.59
N ALA A 251 -4.73 -15.87 4.72
CA ALA A 251 -5.85 -16.64 4.19
C ALA A 251 -6.87 -16.83 5.31
N VAL A 252 -8.11 -16.41 5.10
CA VAL A 252 -9.18 -16.52 6.10
C VAL A 252 -10.33 -17.33 5.53
N THR A 253 -10.68 -18.42 6.21
CA THR A 253 -11.85 -19.24 5.85
C THR A 253 -12.99 -18.99 6.82
N ILE A 254 -14.15 -18.60 6.30
CA ILE A 254 -15.40 -18.42 7.06
C ILE A 254 -16.60 -18.93 6.26
N ASP A 255 -17.41 -19.78 6.89
CA ASP A 255 -18.51 -20.54 6.25
C ASP A 255 -18.09 -21.23 4.94
N GLY A 256 -16.92 -21.87 4.94
CA GLY A 256 -16.39 -22.57 3.77
C GLY A 256 -15.88 -21.67 2.63
N THR A 257 -15.93 -20.36 2.77
CA THR A 257 -15.35 -19.41 1.79
C THR A 257 -13.98 -18.94 2.27
N THR A 258 -12.96 -19.05 1.43
CA THR A 258 -11.62 -18.54 1.72
C THR A 258 -11.38 -17.20 1.02
N MET A 259 -10.96 -16.21 1.79
CA MET A 259 -10.56 -14.88 1.32
C MET A 259 -9.08 -14.66 1.61
N TYR A 260 -8.48 -13.75 0.84
CA TYR A 260 -7.07 -13.39 1.01
C TYR A 260 -6.93 -11.89 1.12
N LYS A 261 -6.00 -11.44 1.97
CA LYS A 261 -5.53 -10.04 2.00
C LYS A 261 -4.02 -10.05 2.07
N THR A 262 -3.36 -9.31 1.19
CA THR A 262 -1.91 -9.16 1.12
C THR A 262 -1.47 -7.89 1.86
N GLN A 263 -0.23 -7.88 2.32
CA GLN A 263 0.44 -6.74 2.93
C GLN A 263 1.94 -6.82 2.63
N GLN A 264 2.52 -5.73 2.10
CA GLN A 264 3.97 -5.61 1.94
C GLN A 264 4.57 -4.93 3.16
N LEU A 265 5.69 -5.47 3.66
CA LEU A 265 6.54 -4.85 4.68
C LEU A 265 7.92 -4.55 4.09
N THR A 266 8.60 -3.54 4.64
CA THR A 266 9.94 -3.14 4.23
C THR A 266 10.85 -2.99 5.43
N ASP A 267 12.01 -3.64 5.43
CA ASP A 267 13.08 -3.43 6.39
C ASP A 267 14.16 -2.51 5.80
N THR A 268 14.38 -1.39 6.47
CA THR A 268 15.40 -0.40 6.11
C THR A 268 16.67 -0.50 6.96
N ALA A 269 16.66 -1.32 8.02
CA ALA A 269 17.80 -1.57 8.91
C ALA A 269 18.73 -2.69 8.43
N ASP A 270 18.29 -3.46 7.42
CA ASP A 270 19.05 -4.55 6.85
C ASP A 270 20.45 -4.13 6.38
N VAL A 271 21.48 -4.91 6.71
CA VAL A 271 22.88 -4.57 6.37
C VAL A 271 23.10 -4.50 4.86
N TYR A 272 22.41 -5.36 4.11
CA TYR A 272 22.53 -5.42 2.65
C TYR A 272 21.20 -5.04 2.01
N TYR A 273 21.25 -4.45 0.82
CA TYR A 273 20.06 -4.21 0.01
C TYR A 273 20.37 -4.38 -1.47
N ILE A 274 19.36 -4.76 -2.24
CA ILE A 274 19.46 -4.83 -3.69
C ILE A 274 19.20 -3.43 -4.25
N TYR A 275 20.20 -2.85 -4.92
CA TYR A 275 19.95 -1.83 -5.92
C TYR A 275 19.56 -2.55 -7.20
N ASP A 276 18.34 -2.37 -7.67
CA ASP A 276 17.77 -3.13 -8.80
C ASP A 276 18.45 -2.86 -10.15
N GLY A 277 19.20 -1.75 -10.25
CA GLY A 277 19.89 -1.34 -11.47
C GLY A 277 18.94 -1.21 -12.65
N CYS A 278 17.69 -0.81 -12.39
CA CYS A 278 16.70 -0.58 -13.42
C CYS A 278 17.21 0.49 -14.40
N SER A 279 17.14 0.22 -15.69
CA SER A 279 17.53 1.17 -16.75
C SER A 279 16.60 2.39 -16.82
N GLN A 280 15.45 2.33 -16.14
CA GLN A 280 14.52 3.43 -15.98
C GLN A 280 14.38 3.77 -14.50
N ALA A 281 14.34 5.07 -14.20
CA ALA A 281 14.10 5.54 -12.85
C ALA A 281 12.59 5.48 -12.53
N GLY A 282 12.26 4.91 -11.37
CA GLY A 282 10.89 4.74 -10.91
C GLY A 282 10.13 3.64 -11.67
N ASP A 283 8.85 3.49 -11.31
CA ASP A 283 8.02 2.39 -11.80
C ASP A 283 7.43 2.64 -13.20
N ALA A 284 7.62 3.84 -13.74
CA ALA A 284 7.04 4.26 -15.00
C ALA A 284 8.02 3.96 -16.14
N VAL A 285 7.57 3.38 -17.26
CA VAL A 285 8.35 3.05 -18.46
C VAL A 285 7.82 3.77 -19.70
N LYS A 286 8.62 4.49 -20.49
CA LYS A 286 8.06 5.11 -21.70
C LYS A 286 7.48 4.06 -22.68
N ALA A 287 6.32 4.30 -23.30
CA ALA A 287 5.74 3.41 -24.31
C ALA A 287 6.77 3.09 -25.43
N GLY A 288 6.81 1.84 -25.87
CA GLY A 288 7.82 1.33 -26.80
C GLY A 288 9.20 1.05 -26.19
N VAL A 289 9.46 1.40 -24.93
CA VAL A 289 10.76 1.18 -24.27
C VAL A 289 10.77 -0.12 -23.46
N SER A 290 11.82 -0.92 -23.66
CA SER A 290 12.08 -2.10 -22.83
C SER A 290 12.93 -1.72 -21.62
N VAL A 291 12.73 -2.40 -20.50
CA VAL A 291 13.46 -2.14 -19.25
C VAL A 291 14.43 -3.27 -18.96
N SER A 292 15.67 -2.92 -18.64
CA SER A 292 16.67 -3.86 -18.15
C SER A 292 16.95 -3.65 -16.66
N PHE A 293 17.09 -4.73 -15.91
CA PHE A 293 17.51 -4.73 -14.52
C PHE A 293 18.92 -5.30 -14.42
N ASN A 294 19.83 -4.52 -13.82
CA ASN A 294 21.20 -4.92 -13.56
C ASN A 294 21.49 -4.87 -12.05
N PRO A 295 20.89 -5.78 -11.27
CA PRO A 295 20.92 -5.67 -9.82
C PRO A 295 22.32 -5.87 -9.26
N VAL A 296 22.63 -5.10 -8.24
CA VAL A 296 23.81 -5.25 -7.40
C VAL A 296 23.42 -5.13 -5.94
N VAL A 297 24.03 -5.95 -5.09
CA VAL A 297 23.87 -5.82 -3.64
C VAL A 297 24.85 -4.78 -3.11
N TYR A 298 24.37 -3.87 -2.28
CA TYR A 298 25.17 -2.88 -1.55
C TYR A 298 25.18 -3.19 -0.05
N ASP A 299 26.30 -2.94 0.61
CA ASP A 299 26.40 -2.87 2.08
C ASP A 299 25.97 -1.46 2.54
N ARG A 300 24.87 -1.36 3.28
CA ARG A 300 24.33 -0.10 3.80
C ARG A 300 25.29 0.62 4.74
N ARG A 301 26.18 -0.09 5.43
CA ARG A 301 27.11 0.50 6.41
C ARG A 301 28.19 1.33 5.73
N THR A 302 28.62 0.88 4.55
CA THR A 302 29.71 1.50 3.78
C THR A 302 29.20 2.24 2.55
N ASN A 303 27.93 2.02 2.18
CA ASN A 303 27.32 2.50 0.95
C ASN A 303 28.13 2.09 -0.29
N ALA A 304 28.70 0.89 -0.27
CA ALA A 304 29.52 0.33 -1.34
C ALA A 304 28.93 -1.00 -1.83
N VAL A 305 29.20 -1.34 -3.09
CA VAL A 305 28.80 -2.64 -3.67
C VAL A 305 29.46 -3.76 -2.86
N ASP A 306 28.67 -4.75 -2.45
CA ASP A 306 29.19 -5.94 -1.79
C ASP A 306 29.84 -6.87 -2.83
N THR A 307 31.17 -6.87 -2.84
CA THR A 307 32.00 -7.75 -3.67
C THR A 307 32.38 -9.04 -2.97
N THR A 308 32.01 -9.23 -1.70
CA THR A 308 32.47 -10.35 -0.87
C THR A 308 31.57 -11.57 -0.99
N ASN A 309 30.24 -11.41 -0.97
CA ASN A 309 29.33 -12.56 -0.83
C ASN A 309 28.85 -13.20 -2.16
N GLN A 310 29.44 -12.88 -3.31
CA GLN A 310 29.13 -13.49 -4.63
C GLN A 310 27.63 -13.79 -4.88
N TRP A 311 26.80 -12.74 -4.90
CA TRP A 311 25.36 -12.87 -5.04
C TRP A 311 24.91 -13.42 -6.40
N LYS A 312 23.93 -14.33 -6.37
CA LYS A 312 23.20 -14.85 -7.53
C LYS A 312 21.80 -14.23 -7.58
N TYR A 313 21.35 -13.82 -8.76
CA TYR A 313 20.07 -13.13 -8.94
C TYR A 313 19.02 -13.99 -9.66
N SER A 314 17.77 -13.86 -9.24
CA SER A 314 16.59 -14.37 -9.93
C SER A 314 15.49 -13.30 -10.02
N PHE A 315 14.63 -13.45 -11.03
CA PHE A 315 13.63 -12.46 -11.40
C PHE A 315 12.25 -13.12 -11.56
N ARG A 316 11.31 -12.62 -10.76
CA ARG A 316 9.84 -12.72 -10.78
C ARG A 316 9.21 -11.71 -11.73
N THR A 317 8.23 -12.05 -12.57
CA THR A 317 7.29 -11.06 -13.15
C THR A 317 5.86 -11.47 -12.86
N MET A 318 5.07 -10.57 -12.28
CA MET A 318 3.66 -10.79 -11.95
C MET A 318 2.80 -9.68 -12.54
N ASN A 319 1.57 -10.01 -12.92
CA ASN A 319 0.60 -9.02 -13.36
C ASN A 319 0.16 -8.20 -12.13
N MET A 320 0.31 -6.89 -12.19
CA MET A 320 0.09 -6.01 -11.03
C MET A 320 -1.38 -5.98 -10.58
N ILE A 321 -2.32 -6.20 -11.50
CA ILE A 321 -3.76 -6.13 -11.22
C ILE A 321 -4.27 -7.47 -10.65
N SER A 322 -3.92 -8.58 -11.30
CA SER A 322 -4.44 -9.91 -10.95
C SER A 322 -3.56 -10.66 -9.94
N GLY A 323 -2.31 -10.26 -9.77
CA GLY A 323 -1.32 -10.97 -8.97
C GLY A 323 -0.85 -12.30 -9.60
N ALA A 324 -1.24 -12.59 -10.84
CA ALA A 324 -0.85 -13.81 -11.55
C ALA A 324 0.62 -13.74 -11.98
N GLU A 325 1.36 -14.85 -11.86
CA GLU A 325 2.73 -14.94 -12.39
C GLU A 325 2.70 -14.90 -13.93
N ILE A 326 3.47 -13.98 -14.52
CA ILE A 326 3.66 -13.81 -15.96
C ILE A 326 4.89 -14.61 -16.43
N GLY A 327 5.92 -14.71 -15.58
CA GLY A 327 7.10 -15.51 -15.86
C GLY A 327 8.19 -15.38 -14.81
N SER A 328 9.13 -16.32 -14.83
CA SER A 328 10.28 -16.39 -13.93
C SER A 328 11.57 -16.70 -14.69
N LYS A 329 12.69 -16.12 -14.24
CA LYS A 329 14.01 -16.36 -14.83
C LYS A 329 15.11 -16.30 -13.76
N SER A 330 15.92 -17.34 -13.67
CA SER A 330 17.17 -17.33 -12.91
C SER A 330 18.34 -17.19 -13.89
N THR A 331 19.41 -16.49 -13.47
CA THR A 331 20.77 -16.52 -14.06
C THR A 331 21.19 -15.58 -15.20
N ASN A 332 20.37 -14.64 -15.72
CA ASN A 332 20.87 -13.63 -16.68
C ASN A 332 20.69 -12.20 -16.17
N VAL A 333 21.78 -11.59 -15.71
CA VAL A 333 21.91 -10.15 -15.56
C VAL A 333 22.60 -9.61 -16.84
N PRO A 334 22.03 -8.61 -17.56
CA PRO A 334 20.78 -7.92 -17.25
C PRO A 334 19.54 -8.77 -17.55
N PHE A 335 18.51 -8.64 -16.69
CA PHE A 335 17.17 -9.17 -16.97
C PHE A 335 16.36 -8.12 -17.71
N VAL A 336 15.73 -8.47 -18.83
CA VAL A 336 15.00 -7.53 -19.68
C VAL A 336 13.52 -7.86 -19.72
N VAL A 337 12.68 -6.87 -19.42
CA VAL A 337 11.23 -6.88 -19.63
C VAL A 337 10.95 -6.10 -20.91
N SER A 338 10.36 -6.75 -21.91
CA SER A 338 10.10 -6.11 -23.21
C SER A 338 8.97 -5.08 -23.13
N SER A 339 9.06 -4.02 -23.94
CA SER A 339 8.00 -3.01 -24.08
C SER A 339 6.65 -3.64 -24.40
N SER A 340 6.64 -4.62 -25.32
CA SER A 340 5.44 -5.36 -25.70
C SER A 340 4.77 -6.09 -24.53
N LEU A 341 5.55 -6.57 -23.56
CA LEU A 341 5.00 -7.26 -22.40
C LEU A 341 4.41 -6.24 -21.41
N ILE A 342 5.12 -5.14 -21.16
CA ILE A 342 4.68 -4.05 -20.28
C ILE A 342 3.35 -3.46 -20.77
N GLU A 343 3.24 -3.17 -22.07
CA GLU A 343 2.04 -2.62 -22.69
C GLU A 343 0.86 -3.59 -22.66
N LYS A 344 1.13 -4.88 -22.93
CA LYS A 344 0.10 -5.93 -22.91
C LYS A 344 -0.50 -6.12 -21.53
N GLU A 345 0.35 -6.17 -20.50
CA GLU A 345 -0.06 -6.49 -19.13
C GLU A 345 -0.56 -5.26 -18.36
N LYS A 346 -0.33 -4.05 -18.89
CA LYS A 346 -0.76 -2.75 -18.32
C LYS A 346 -0.29 -2.52 -16.88
N GLY A 347 0.76 -3.23 -16.46
CA GLY A 347 1.31 -3.21 -15.11
C GLY A 347 1.95 -4.54 -14.74
N ILE A 348 3.26 -4.53 -14.48
CA ILE A 348 4.05 -5.72 -14.12
C ILE A 348 4.78 -5.45 -12.81
N THR A 349 4.65 -6.33 -11.83
CA THR A 349 5.51 -6.36 -10.65
C THR A 349 6.71 -7.26 -10.93
N VAL A 350 7.92 -6.71 -10.88
CA VAL A 350 9.19 -7.42 -10.96
C VAL A 350 9.68 -7.71 -9.54
N ILE A 351 9.91 -8.98 -9.22
CA ILE A 351 10.48 -9.40 -7.93
C ILE A 351 11.92 -9.85 -8.18
N ILE A 352 12.89 -9.11 -7.67
CA ILE A 352 14.31 -9.47 -7.74
C ILE A 352 14.68 -10.17 -6.44
N SER A 353 15.25 -11.35 -6.54
CA SER A 353 15.85 -12.04 -5.39
C SER A 353 17.35 -12.17 -5.58
N ALA A 354 18.12 -11.91 -4.51
CA ALA A 354 19.56 -12.12 -4.48
C ALA A 354 19.90 -13.14 -3.39
N THR A 355 20.64 -14.20 -3.74
CA THR A 355 21.06 -15.27 -2.82
C THR A 355 22.57 -15.42 -2.83
N ASN A 356 23.21 -15.49 -1.66
CA ASN A 356 24.59 -15.95 -1.52
C ASN A 356 24.63 -17.39 -1.02
N GLU A 357 25.76 -18.10 -1.20
CA GLU A 357 25.97 -19.47 -0.70
C GLU A 357 26.63 -19.48 0.69
#